data_AF-A0A1U7WP36-F1
#
_entry.id   AF-A0A1U7WP36-F1
#
_cell.length_a   1.000
_cell.length_b   1.000
_cell.length_c   1.000
_cell.angle_alpha   90.00
_cell.angle_beta   90.00
_cell.angle_gamma   90.00
#
_symmetry.space_group_name_H-M   'P 1'
#
loop_
_entity.id
_entity.type
_entity.pdbx_description
1 polymer ?
#
loop_
_entity_poly.entity_id
_entity_poly.type
_entity_poly.pdbx_seq_one_letter_code
_entity_poly.pdbx_strand_id
1 'polypeptide(L)'
;MRTDPPSLLSLAIDSALLHISSFSDLSFLPEHILLDLFLRTLRAGKLNEKILKLFIATGKEEILSLIDAFNIQCVLTPVLPTRCSEKY
;
A
#
# COMPACT_ATOMS: atom_id res chain seq x y z
N MET A 1 24.38 -23.33 4.66
CA MET A 1 23.38 -22.59 5.47
C MET A 1 22.09 -23.40 5.40
N ARG A 2 21.57 -23.90 6.53
CA ARG A 2 20.24 -24.51 6.56
C ARG A 2 19.23 -23.39 6.38
N THR A 3 18.65 -23.27 5.19
CA THR A 3 17.43 -22.49 5.00
C THR A 3 16.31 -23.37 5.47
N ASP A 4 15.86 -23.17 6.70
CA ASP A 4 14.59 -23.75 7.15
C ASP A 4 13.51 -23.35 6.13
N PRO A 5 12.63 -24.29 5.75
CA PRO A 5 11.62 -24.01 4.75
C PRO A 5 10.76 -22.82 5.22
N PRO A 6 10.38 -21.90 4.32
CA PRO A 6 9.56 -20.77 4.68
C PRO A 6 8.25 -21.27 5.29
N SER A 7 7.79 -20.57 6.34
CA SER A 7 6.47 -20.86 6.90
C SER A 7 5.39 -20.61 5.85
N LEU A 8 4.28 -21.36 5.94
CA LEU A 8 3.11 -21.16 5.07
C LEU A 8 2.64 -19.70 5.10
N LEU A 9 2.70 -19.07 6.28
CA LEU A 9 2.37 -17.67 6.46
C LEU A 9 3.27 -16.77 5.60
N SER A 10 4.59 -16.93 5.69
CA SER A 10 5.52 -16.11 4.88
C SER A 10 5.25 -16.30 3.39
N LEU A 11 5.05 -17.55 2.94
CA LEU A 11 4.77 -17.84 1.54
C LEU A 11 3.44 -17.23 1.08
N ALA A 12 2.42 -17.25 1.94
CA ALA A 12 1.13 -16.65 1.67
C ALA A 12 1.23 -15.13 1.56
N ILE A 13 2.01 -14.47 2.41
CA ILE A 13 2.24 -13.02 2.33
C ILE A 13 3.03 -12.65 1.06
N ASP A 14 4.07 -13.42 0.74
CA ASP A 14 4.86 -13.19 -0.47
C ASP A 14 4.01 -13.37 -1.74
N SER A 15 3.12 -14.37 -1.75
CA SER A 15 2.13 -14.56 -2.81
C SER A 15 1.10 -13.41 -2.87
N ALA A 16 0.58 -12.99 -1.72
CA ALA A 16 -0.35 -11.87 -1.62
C ALA A 16 0.27 -10.57 -2.14
N LEU A 17 1.56 -10.33 -1.89
CA LEU A 17 2.31 -9.17 -2.40
C LEU A 17 2.43 -9.19 -3.93
N LEU A 18 2.56 -10.36 -4.56
CA LEU A 18 2.55 -10.47 -6.02
C LEU A 18 1.21 -10.01 -6.61
N HIS A 19 0.11 -10.37 -5.95
CA HIS A 19 -1.27 -10.10 -6.39
C HIS A 19 -1.93 -8.92 -5.66
N ILE A 20 -1.16 -8.09 -4.96
CA ILE A 20 -1.75 -7.07 -4.09
C ILE A 20 -2.63 -6.06 -4.85
N SER A 21 -2.29 -5.80 -6.11
CA SER A 21 -3.03 -4.90 -7.00
C SER A 21 -4.38 -5.45 -7.48
N SER A 22 -4.64 -6.75 -7.33
CA SER A 22 -5.94 -7.34 -7.68
C SER A 22 -6.93 -7.34 -6.52
N PHE A 23 -6.49 -7.08 -5.29
CA PHE A 23 -7.40 -6.94 -4.17
C PHE A 23 -8.07 -5.57 -4.19
N SER A 24 -9.33 -5.54 -3.77
CA SER A 24 -10.11 -4.30 -3.64
C SER A 24 -10.17 -3.81 -2.19
N ASP A 25 -10.08 -4.73 -1.24
CA ASP A 25 -10.19 -4.45 0.19
C ASP A 25 -9.35 -5.47 1.00
N LEU A 26 -8.76 -5.00 2.10
CA LEU A 26 -7.97 -5.78 3.06
C LEU A 26 -8.51 -5.67 4.50
N SER A 27 -9.68 -5.04 4.70
CA SER A 27 -10.33 -4.88 6.00
C SER A 27 -10.57 -6.18 6.78
N PHE A 28 -10.72 -7.29 6.06
CA PHE A 28 -10.94 -8.63 6.62
C PHE A 28 -9.69 -9.22 7.30
N LEU A 29 -8.51 -8.65 7.06
CA LEU A 29 -7.27 -9.18 7.58
C LEU A 29 -6.99 -8.71 9.01
N PRO A 30 -6.43 -9.59 9.86
CA PRO A 30 -5.86 -9.17 11.13
C PRO A 30 -4.76 -8.14 10.96
N GLU A 31 -4.67 -7.23 11.92
CA GLU A 31 -3.74 -6.09 11.91
C GLU A 31 -2.27 -6.50 11.77
N HIS A 32 -1.84 -7.53 12.49
CA HIS A 32 -0.47 -8.05 12.41
C HIS A 32 -0.08 -8.55 11.01
N ILE A 33 -1.03 -9.12 10.25
CA ILE A 33 -0.78 -9.57 8.86
C ILE A 33 -0.72 -8.36 7.93
N LEU A 34 -1.60 -7.39 8.15
CA LEU A 34 -1.67 -6.17 7.36
C LEU A 34 -0.36 -5.35 7.45
N LEU A 35 0.23 -5.29 8.65
CA LEU A 35 1.53 -4.65 8.89
C LEU A 35 2.67 -5.38 8.19
N ASP A 36 2.75 -6.71 8.31
CA ASP A 36 3.82 -7.47 7.63
C ASP A 36 3.70 -7.35 6.10
N LEU A 37 2.47 -7.38 5.57
CA LEU A 37 2.18 -7.12 4.16
C LEU A 37 2.64 -5.71 3.73
N PHE A 38 2.33 -4.68 4.54
CA PHE A 38 2.74 -3.30 4.26
C PHE A 38 4.27 -3.16 4.27
N LEU A 39 4.94 -3.66 5.30
CA LEU A 39 6.40 -3.61 5.43
C LEU A 39 7.11 -4.36 4.29
N ARG A 40 6.61 -5.54 3.90
CA ARG A 40 7.15 -6.26 2.74
C ARG A 40 6.90 -5.54 1.43
N THR A 41 5.75 -4.88 1.30
CA THR A 41 5.44 -4.04 0.12
C THR A 41 6.41 -2.88 -0.01
N LEU A 42 6.75 -2.22 1.11
CA LEU A 42 7.78 -1.18 1.15
C LEU A 42 9.16 -1.73 0.80
N ARG A 43 9.56 -2.86 1.40
CA ARG A 43 10.85 -3.52 1.11
C ARG A 43 10.98 -3.95 -0.35
N ALA A 44 9.89 -4.39 -0.97
CA ALA A 44 9.85 -4.76 -2.37
C ALA A 44 9.84 -3.55 -3.32
N GLY A 45 9.73 -2.31 -2.81
CA GLY A 45 9.65 -1.10 -3.63
C GLY A 45 8.39 -1.03 -4.49
N LYS A 46 7.35 -1.80 -4.13
CA LYS A 46 6.11 -1.95 -4.93
C LYS A 46 4.99 -1.04 -4.43
N LEU A 47 5.31 -0.04 -3.60
CA LEU A 47 4.34 0.94 -3.13
C LEU A 47 3.95 1.86 -4.29
N ASN A 48 2.72 1.70 -4.77
CA ASN A 48 2.12 2.53 -5.81
C ASN A 48 0.89 3.27 -5.24
N GLU A 49 0.42 4.33 -5.88
CA GLU A 49 -0.69 5.15 -5.41
C GLU A 49 -1.96 4.32 -5.16
N LYS A 50 -2.26 3.35 -6.04
CA LYS A 50 -3.40 2.43 -5.88
C LYS A 50 -3.27 1.59 -4.60
N ILE A 51 -2.08 1.07 -4.34
CA ILE A 51 -1.81 0.20 -3.18
C ILE A 51 -1.84 1.03 -1.89
N LEU A 52 -1.28 2.24 -1.93
CA LEU A 52 -1.35 3.18 -0.82
C LEU A 52 -2.80 3.54 -0.48
N LYS A 53 -3.63 3.85 -1.49
CA LYS A 53 -5.07 4.10 -1.29
C LYS A 53 -5.79 2.93 -0.65
N LEU A 54 -5.42 1.70 -1.01
CA LEU A 54 -5.99 0.48 -0.45
C LEU A 54 -5.59 0.26 1.02
N PHE A 55 -4.34 0.55 1.39
CA PHE A 55 -3.91 0.54 2.80
C PHE A 55 -4.58 1.65 3.63
N ILE A 56 -4.74 2.85 3.06
CA ILE A 56 -5.47 3.96 3.71
C ILE A 56 -6.95 3.59 3.90
N ALA A 57 -7.59 3.00 2.89
CA ALA A 57 -9.00 2.57 2.95
C ALA A 57 -9.27 1.52 4.03
N THR A 58 -8.24 0.80 4.47
CA THR A 58 -8.37 -0.19 5.54
C THR A 58 -8.59 0.46 6.91
N GLY A 59 -8.23 1.75 7.07
CA GLY A 59 -8.59 2.57 8.24
C GLY A 59 -7.95 2.15 9.57
N LYS A 60 -6.86 1.38 9.53
CA LYS A 60 -6.12 0.95 10.73
C LYS A 60 -5.14 2.04 11.18
N GLU A 61 -5.23 2.43 12.45
CA GLU A 61 -4.44 3.54 13.00
C GLU A 61 -2.93 3.32 12.86
N GLU A 62 -2.44 2.11 13.11
CA GLU A 62 -1.00 1.81 13.02
C GLU A 62 -0.44 2.02 11.60
N ILE A 63 -1.20 1.67 10.57
CA ILE A 63 -0.79 1.87 9.18
C ILE A 63 -0.78 3.36 8.84
N LEU A 64 -1.80 4.10 9.29
CA LEU A 64 -1.84 5.54 9.08
C LEU A 64 -0.68 6.24 9.78
N SER A 65 -0.34 5.82 11.01
CA SER A 65 0.84 6.31 11.73
C SER A 65 2.14 6.00 11.00
N LEU A 66 2.29 4.81 10.40
CA LEU A 66 3.45 4.47 9.58
C LEU A 66 3.52 5.35 8.33
N ILE A 67 2.41 5.53 7.62
CA ILE A 67 2.34 6.37 6.41
C ILE A 67 2.77 7.82 6.73
N ASP A 68 2.29 8.35 7.86
CA ASP A 68 2.65 9.68 8.36
C ASP A 68 4.12 9.76 8.78
N ALA A 69 4.62 8.75 9.51
CA ALA A 69 6.03 8.66 9.90
C ALA A 69 6.98 8.56 8.70
N PHE A 70 6.54 7.91 7.61
CA PHE A 70 7.28 7.85 6.36
C PHE A 70 7.12 9.13 5.51
N ASN A 71 6.37 10.13 5.98
CA ASN A 71 6.08 11.40 5.31
C ASN A 71 5.54 11.20 3.87
N ILE A 72 4.74 10.14 3.67
CA ILE A 72 4.18 9.82 2.35
C ILE A 72 3.02 10.77 2.09
N GLN A 73 3.26 11.79 1.27
CA GLN A 73 2.22 12.73 0.87
C GLN A 73 1.39 12.11 -0.26
N CYS A 74 0.11 11.84 -0.01
CA CYS A 74 -0.87 11.64 -1.08
C CYS A 74 -1.08 12.99 -1.78
N VAL A 75 -0.27 13.26 -2.80
CA VAL A 75 -0.41 14.46 -3.63
C VAL A 75 -1.70 14.34 -4.44
N LEU A 76 -2.80 14.78 -3.86
CA LEU A 76 -4.03 15.11 -4.57
C LEU A 76 -3.87 16.53 -5.13
N THR A 77 -2.94 16.76 -6.06
CA THR A 77 -2.99 18.01 -6.84
C THR A 77 -4.00 17.79 -7.96
N PRO A 78 -5.24 18.32 -7.86
CA PRO A 78 -6.06 18.43 -9.04
C PRO A 78 -5.30 19.29 -10.03
N VAL A 79 -5.08 18.76 -11.24
CA VAL A 79 -4.63 19.59 -12.36
C VAL A 79 -5.79 20.52 -12.67
N LEU A 80 -5.77 21.71 -12.09
CA LEU A 80 -6.75 22.74 -12.40
C LEU A 80 -6.61 23.05 -13.88
N PRO A 81 -7.70 23.03 -14.68
CA PRO A 81 -7.62 23.47 -16.05
C PRO A 81 -7.09 24.89 -16.05
N THR A 82 -5.89 25.09 -16.60
CA THR A 82 -5.39 26.44 -16.86
C THR A 82 -6.40 27.07 -17.80
N ARG A 83 -6.99 28.18 -17.36
CA ARG A 83 -8.01 28.92 -18.09
C ARG A 83 -7.46 29.18 -19.50
N CYS A 84 -7.90 28.42 -20.50
CA CYS A 84 -7.61 28.71 -21.89
C CYS A 84 -8.13 30.12 -22.11
N SER A 85 -7.24 31.07 -22.37
CA SER A 85 -7.67 32.41 -22.75
C SER A 85 -8.45 32.26 -24.04
N GLU A 86 -9.76 32.49 -23.99
CA GLU A 86 -10.56 32.81 -25.17
C GLU A 86 -10.03 34.13 -25.73
N LYS A 87 -8.98 34.04 -26.53
CA LYS A 87 -8.80 34.94 -27.65
C LYS A 87 -9.50 34.25 -28.81
N TYR A 88 -10.65 34.78 -29.24
CA TYR A 88 -10.99 35.11 -30.62
C TYR A 88 -12.40 35.71 -30.62
#